data_AF-A0A972MSC1-F1
#
_entry.id   AF-A0A972MSC1-F1
#
_cell.length_a   1.000
_cell.length_b   1.000
_cell.length_c   1.000
_cell.angle_alpha   90.00
_cell.angle_beta   90.00
_cell.angle_gamma   90.00
#
_symmetry.space_group_name_H-M   'P 1'
#
loop_
_entity.id
_entity.type
_entity.pdbx_description
1 polymer ?
#
loop_
_entity_poly.entity_id
_entity_poly.type
_entity_poly.pdbx_seq_one_letter_code
_entity_poly.pdbx_strand_id
1 'polypeptide(L)'
;MNLTQGSKSLINDFLEKAYIGEVMLPDFQRNFVWTRQDIEELLKSLLENMFIGTFLIQHISPDNPPFQVIPIEGTQEVNKNFQKRPYTL
;
A
#
# COMPACT_ATOMS: atom_id res chain seq x y z
N MET A 1 7.08 14.96 -0.96
CA MET A 1 7.50 13.92 0.00
C MET A 1 8.75 13.26 -0.54
N ASN A 2 9.89 13.32 0.15
CA ASN A 2 11.09 12.60 -0.26
C ASN A 2 11.00 11.18 0.29
N LEU A 3 10.46 10.26 -0.51
CA LEU A 3 10.47 8.82 -0.22
C LEU A 3 11.90 8.32 -0.42
N THR A 4 12.75 8.47 0.59
CA THR A 4 14.12 7.94 0.54
C THR A 4 14.09 6.42 0.75
N GLN A 5 14.64 5.70 -0.22
CA GLN A 5 14.82 4.26 -0.22
C GLN A 5 15.68 3.83 0.97
N GLY A 6 15.17 2.96 1.86
CA GLY A 6 16.01 2.22 2.82
C GLY A 6 15.69 2.31 4.31
N SER A 7 14.64 2.99 4.77
CA SER A 7 14.28 2.96 6.20
C SER A 7 13.07 2.06 6.47
N LYS A 8 13.14 1.22 7.52
CA LYS A 8 11.99 0.49 8.08
C LYS A 8 10.76 1.39 8.31
N SER A 9 10.96 2.69 8.49
CA SER A 9 9.88 3.67 8.63
C SER A 9 8.97 3.73 7.40
N LEU A 10 9.49 3.52 6.19
CA LEU A 10 8.69 3.65 4.97
C LEU A 10 7.52 2.65 4.92
N ILE A 11 7.76 1.40 5.33
CA ILE A 11 6.71 0.38 5.36
C ILE A 11 5.68 0.70 6.44
N ASN A 12 6.12 1.09 7.64
CA ASN A 12 5.20 1.44 8.72
C ASN A 12 4.34 2.66 8.37
N ASP A 13 4.95 3.72 7.83
CA ASP A 13 4.25 4.94 7.42
C ASP A 13 3.24 4.62 6.31
N PHE A 14 3.61 3.76 5.36
CA PHE A 14 2.74 3.34 4.27
C PHE A 14 1.55 2.51 4.76
N LEU A 15 1.79 1.56 5.68
CA LEU A 15 0.76 0.74 6.28
C LEU A 15 -0.20 1.57 7.14
N GLU A 16 0.31 2.53 7.92
CA GLU A 16 -0.53 3.44 8.70
C GLU A 16 -1.42 4.30 7.78
N LYS A 17 -0.84 4.88 6.73
CA LYS A 17 -1.58 5.66 5.72
C LYS A 17 -2.63 4.83 5.01
N ALA A 18 -2.31 3.58 4.69
CA ALA A 18 -3.24 2.65 4.09
C ALA A 18 -4.39 2.30 5.07
N TYR A 19 -4.07 2.12 6.35
CA TYR A 19 -5.04 1.83 7.40
C TYR A 19 -6.02 2.98 7.65
N ILE A 20 -5.56 4.24 7.60
CA ILE A 20 -6.43 5.42 7.74
C ILE A 20 -7.14 5.82 6.44
N GLY A 21 -6.79 5.19 5.31
CA GLY A 21 -7.38 5.48 4.00
C GLY A 21 -6.80 6.70 3.29
N GLU A 22 -5.53 7.02 3.50
CA GLU A 22 -4.80 7.98 2.65
C GLU A 22 -4.18 7.31 1.42
N VAL A 23 -3.82 6.04 1.58
CA VAL A 23 -3.28 5.17 0.52
C VAL A 23 -4.31 4.08 0.24
N MET A 24 -4.61 3.89 -1.03
CA MET A 24 -5.72 3.03 -1.45
C MET A 24 -5.33 2.23 -2.69
N LEU A 25 -5.98 1.08 -2.87
CA LEU A 25 -5.87 0.29 -4.09
C LEU A 25 -7.00 0.66 -5.06
N PRO A 26 -6.69 0.87 -6.35
CA PRO A 26 -7.70 1.10 -7.36
C PRO A 26 -8.45 -0.20 -7.69
N ASP A 27 -9.68 -0.07 -8.15
CA ASP A 27 -10.58 -1.16 -8.55
C ASP A 27 -10.07 -2.03 -9.71
N PHE A 28 -9.15 -1.53 -10.53
CA PHE A 28 -8.50 -2.30 -11.58
C PHE A 28 -7.26 -3.09 -11.10
N GLN A 29 -6.90 -3.02 -9.81
CA GLN A 29 -5.81 -3.81 -9.27
C GLN A 29 -6.20 -5.29 -9.25
N ARG A 30 -5.33 -6.15 -9.77
CA ARG A 30 -5.59 -7.60 -9.78
C ARG A 30 -5.57 -8.16 -8.36
N ASN A 31 -6.40 -9.16 -8.13
CA ASN A 31 -6.41 -9.92 -6.89
C ASN A 31 -5.02 -10.49 -6.57
N PHE A 32 -4.74 -10.65 -5.28
CA PHE A 32 -3.49 -11.18 -4.77
C PHE A 32 -3.37 -12.68 -5.07
N VAL A 33 -2.71 -13.02 -6.17
CA VAL A 33 -2.56 -14.41 -6.67
C VAL A 33 -1.20 -15.03 -6.32
N TRP A 34 -0.62 -14.65 -5.18
CA TRP A 34 0.71 -15.11 -4.79
C TRP A 34 0.69 -16.57 -4.34
N THR A 35 1.64 -17.34 -4.86
CA THR A 35 1.92 -18.69 -4.38
C THR A 35 2.68 -18.63 -3.06
N ARG A 36 2.73 -19.76 -2.34
CA ARG A 36 3.56 -19.88 -1.14
C ARG A 36 5.03 -19.59 -1.43
N GLN A 37 5.54 -20.01 -2.58
CA GLN A 37 6.92 -19.78 -2.97
C GLN A 37 7.22 -18.29 -3.15
N ASP A 38 6.31 -17.53 -3.78
CA ASP A 38 6.47 -16.08 -3.96
C ASP A 38 6.59 -15.36 -2.60
N ILE A 39 5.81 -15.80 -1.60
CA ILE A 39 5.88 -15.26 -0.24
C ILE A 39 7.22 -15.61 0.42
N GLU A 40 7.67 -16.85 0.30
CA GLU A 40 8.95 -17.31 0.86
C GLU A 40 10.14 -16.54 0.25
N GLU A 41 10.14 -16.31 -1.06
CA GLU A 41 11.19 -15.56 -1.75
C GLU A 41 11.21 -14.07 -1.36
N LEU A 42 10.04 -13.45 -1.19
CA LEU A 42 9.97 -12.08 -0.67
C LEU A 42 10.53 -11.99 0.75
N LEU A 43 10.13 -12.90 1.64
CA LEU A 43 10.60 -12.92 3.03
C LEU A 43 12.11 -13.13 3.09
N LYS A 44 12.65 -14.04 2.27
CA LYS A 44 14.10 -14.24 2.17
C LYS A 44 14.80 -12.95 1.73
N SER A 45 14.28 -12.28 0.71
CA SER A 45 14.82 -11.01 0.21
C SER A 45 14.81 -9.91 1.28
N LEU A 46 13.75 -9.82 2.08
CA LEU A 46 13.66 -8.90 3.22
C LEU A 46 14.70 -9.20 4.30
N LEU A 47 14.90 -10.48 4.66
CA LEU A 47 15.86 -10.90 5.68
C LEU A 47 17.31 -10.69 5.22
N GLU A 48 17.59 -10.87 3.94
CA GLU A 48 18.90 -10.66 3.32
C GLU A 48 19.14 -9.18 2.94
N ASN A 49 18.21 -8.27 3.26
CA ASN A 49 18.26 -6.85 2.94
C ASN A 49 18.49 -6.59 1.43
N MET A 50 17.89 -7.43 0.59
CA MET A 50 17.89 -7.30 -0.85
C MET A 50 16.83 -6.31 -1.34
N PHE A 51 17.05 -5.76 -2.52
CA PHE A 51 16.04 -4.93 -3.19
C PHE A 51 14.83 -5.78 -3.61
N ILE A 52 13.65 -5.45 -3.08
CA ILE A 52 12.40 -6.21 -3.30
C ILE A 52 11.50 -5.61 -4.39
N GLY A 53 11.93 -4.53 -5.04
CA GLY A 53 11.17 -3.85 -6.09
C GLY A 53 10.81 -2.40 -5.77
N THR A 54 9.93 -1.85 -6.60
CA THR A 54 9.53 -0.44 -6.57
C THR A 54 8.01 -0.33 -6.49
N PHE A 55 7.52 0.61 -5.69
CA PHE A 55 6.11 1.00 -5.68
C PHE A 55 5.88 2.17 -6.63
N LEU A 56 4.84 2.07 -7.47
CA LEU A 56 4.32 3.19 -8.22
C LEU A 56 3.18 3.83 -7.43
N ILE A 57 3.30 5.11 -7.12
CA ILE A 57 2.31 5.85 -6.33
C ILE A 57 1.78 7.01 -7.17
N GLN A 58 0.46 7.09 -7.29
CA GLN A 58 -0.20 8.21 -7.93
C GLN A 58 -0.80 9.13 -6.86
N HIS A 59 -0.39 10.40 -6.89
CA HIS A 59 -1.02 11.44 -6.08
C HIS A 59 -2.29 11.92 -6.78
N ILE A 60 -3.41 11.94 -6.05
CA ILE A 60 -4.72 12.35 -6.57
C ILE A 60 -5.36 13.36 -5.61
N SER A 61 -6.22 14.23 -6.14
CA SER A 61 -7.02 15.13 -5.30
C SER A 61 -8.12 14.32 -4.58
N PRO A 62 -8.31 14.52 -3.27
CA PRO A 62 -9.35 13.83 -2.53
C PRO A 62 -10.77 14.14 -3.00
N ASP A 63 -10.98 15.32 -3.57
CA ASP A 63 -12.31 15.78 -3.99
C ASP A 63 -12.78 15.12 -5.29
N ASN A 64 -11.86 14.56 -6.08
CA ASN A 64 -12.17 13.94 -7.36
C ASN A 64 -11.27 12.72 -7.63
N PRO A 65 -11.48 11.59 -6.93
CA PRO A 65 -10.71 10.39 -7.17
C PRO A 65 -11.02 9.83 -8.56
N PRO A 66 -10.01 9.57 -9.42
CA PRO A 66 -10.23 9.13 -10.79
C PRO A 66 -10.73 7.69 -10.90
N PHE A 67 -10.62 6.89 -9.84
CA PHE A 67 -10.94 5.46 -9.82
C PHE A 67 -11.73 5.09 -8.58
N GLN A 68 -12.50 3.99 -8.67
CA GLN A 68 -13.07 3.42 -7.46
C GLN A 68 -11.96 2.75 -6.64
N VAL A 69 -12.25 2.56 -5.37
CA VAL A 69 -11.29 2.08 -4.38
C VAL A 69 -11.76 0.75 -3.86
N ILE A 70 -10.85 -0.21 -3.78
CA ILE A 70 -11.07 -1.48 -3.11
C ILE A 70 -10.35 -1.49 -1.76
N PRO A 71 -10.93 -2.12 -0.73
CA PRO A 71 -10.29 -2.27 0.56
C PRO A 71 -9.06 -3.19 0.45
N ILE A 72 -8.10 -2.99 1.34
CA ILE A 72 -6.93 -3.88 1.44
C ILE A 72 -7.36 -5.19 2.11
N GLU A 73 -7.03 -6.30 1.45
CA GLU A 73 -7.29 -7.64 1.96
C GLU A 73 -6.41 -7.98 3.18
N GLY A 74 -6.86 -8.92 4.01
CA GLY A 74 -6.12 -9.36 5.21
C GLY A 74 -6.31 -8.46 6.44
N THR A 75 -7.20 -7.48 6.39
CA THR A 75 -7.61 -6.68 7.56
C THR A 75 -8.81 -7.34 8.25
N GLN A 76 -8.83 -7.36 9.61
CA GLN A 76 -9.93 -7.99 10.36
C GLN A 76 -11.23 -7.19 10.31
N GLU A 77 -11.13 -5.87 10.24
CA GLU A 77 -12.24 -4.94 10.00
C GLU A 77 -11.75 -3.87 9.03
N VAL A 78 -12.58 -3.49 8.06
CA VAL A 78 -12.38 -2.21 7.36
C VAL A 78 -12.47 -1.12 8.42
N ASN A 79 -11.45 -0.27 8.50
CA ASN A 79 -11.41 0.81 9.49
C ASN A 79 -12.74 1.57 9.46
N LYS A 80 -13.47 1.59 10.58
CA LYS A 80 -14.79 2.23 10.67
C LYS A 80 -14.73 3.75 10.42
N ASN A 81 -13.54 4.33 10.57
CA ASN A 81 -13.22 5.72 10.24
C ASN A 81 -12.61 5.87 8.83
N PHE A 82 -12.63 4.83 7.99
CA PHE A 82 -12.16 4.91 6.60
C PHE A 82 -13.01 5.93 5.86
N GLN A 83 -12.44 7.12 5.71
CA GLN A 83 -12.97 8.14 4.83
C GLN A 83 -12.07 8.19 3.62
N LYS A 84 -12.64 8.17 2.41
CA LYS A 84 -11.86 8.33 1.18
C LYS A 84 -11.24 9.73 1.18
N ARG A 85 -10.04 9.88 1.75
CA ARG A 85 -9.30 11.14 1.84
C ARG A 85 -7.90 10.96 1.25
N PRO A 86 -7.77 10.87 -0.08
CA PRO A 86 -6.47 10.94 -0.73
C PRO A 86 -5.65 12.15 -0.25
N TYR A 87 -4.39 11.89 0.10
CA TYR A 87 -3.49 12.89 0.67
C TYR A 87 -3.29 14.09 -0.28
N THR A 88 -3.48 15.31 0.24
CA THR A 88 -3.18 16.58 -0.46
C THR A 88 -1.82 17.11 0.01
N LEU A 89 -1.04 17.72 -0.90
CA LEU A 89 0.16 18.48 -0.56
C LEU A 89 -0.16 19.67 0.34
#